data_AF-A0A7S2ELX2-F1
#
_entry.id   AF-A0A7S2ELX2-F1
#
_cell.length_a   1.000
_cell.length_b   1.000
_cell.length_c   1.000
_cell.angle_alpha   90.00
_cell.angle_beta   90.00
_cell.angle_gamma   90.00
#
_symmetry.space_group_name_H-M   'P 1'
#
loop_
_entity.id
_entity.type
_entity.pdbx_description
1 polymer ?
#
loop_
_entity_poly.entity_id
_entity_poly.type
_entity_poly.pdbx_seq_one_letter_code
_entity_poly.pdbx_strand_id
1 'polypeptide(L)'
;GNWWTTEVDGWAAGLGGSARGVDASVRRSYREGFALGGGSGADDGDALGMIPPERRPTEDEITSAEIGRDERGLLNLNSWEDYYRLRGLSPSSPAALLLTFPLTLYYAIQRYGAVPVTVSKMLGRSMRVHCVGIEKETNFLDLFKEVGFLLPEDLKVELTFVVRGDMLPPKCRA
;
A
#
# COMPACT_ATOMS: atom_id res chain seq x y z
N GLY A 1 -22.04 -4.30 8.53
CA GLY A 1 -20.86 -5.19 8.55
C GLY A 1 -19.62 -4.34 8.55
N ASN A 2 -18.61 -4.71 9.33
CA ASN A 2 -17.29 -4.08 9.26
C ASN A 2 -16.50 -4.65 8.06
N TRP A 3 -15.47 -3.96 7.60
CA TRP A 3 -14.64 -4.40 6.47
C TRP A 3 -14.10 -5.83 6.63
N TRP A 4 -13.70 -6.20 7.86
CA TRP A 4 -13.05 -7.47 8.15
C TRP A 4 -13.97 -8.70 8.19
N THR A 5 -15.27 -8.54 8.44
CA THR A 5 -16.22 -9.67 8.31
C THR A 5 -16.28 -10.22 6.89
N THR A 6 -15.65 -9.54 5.93
CA THR A 6 -15.51 -9.97 4.54
C THR A 6 -14.20 -10.74 4.24
N GLU A 7 -13.25 -10.84 5.15
CA GLU A 7 -11.91 -11.42 4.83
C GLU A 7 -11.83 -12.95 5.01
N VAL A 8 -12.82 -13.57 5.66
CA VAL A 8 -12.82 -15.02 5.94
C VAL A 8 -13.05 -15.92 4.71
N ASP A 9 -13.46 -15.36 3.57
CA ASP A 9 -13.79 -16.13 2.37
C ASP A 9 -12.59 -16.41 1.44
N GLY A 10 -11.40 -15.87 1.74
CA GLY A 10 -10.21 -16.00 0.88
C GLY A 10 -10.33 -15.24 -0.46
N TRP A 11 -9.22 -15.20 -1.21
CA TRP A 11 -9.19 -14.56 -2.52
C TRP A 11 -9.92 -15.42 -3.57
N ALA A 12 -11.21 -15.18 -3.75
CA ALA A 12 -12.03 -15.84 -4.77
C ALA A 12 -12.08 -15.04 -6.09
N ALA A 13 -11.00 -14.34 -6.46
CA ALA A 13 -10.92 -13.50 -7.66
C ALA A 13 -12.08 -12.48 -7.79
N GLY A 14 -12.52 -11.90 -6.67
CA GLY A 14 -13.68 -11.00 -6.61
C GLY A 14 -15.05 -11.68 -6.55
N LEU A 15 -15.12 -13.02 -6.58
CA LEU A 15 -16.36 -13.79 -6.45
C LEU A 15 -16.77 -14.04 -4.99
N GLY A 16 -15.91 -13.73 -4.02
CA GLY A 16 -16.23 -13.84 -2.60
C GLY A 16 -17.42 -12.93 -2.28
N GLY A 17 -18.41 -13.42 -1.50
CA GLY A 17 -19.60 -12.62 -1.15
C GLY A 17 -19.24 -11.29 -0.50
N SER A 18 -18.11 -11.34 0.19
CA SER A 18 -17.29 -10.31 0.77
C SER A 18 -16.85 -9.16 -0.16
N ALA A 19 -16.40 -9.45 -1.39
CA ALA A 19 -15.94 -8.44 -2.32
C ALA A 19 -17.14 -7.70 -2.95
N ARG A 20 -18.28 -8.38 -3.15
CA ARG A 20 -19.47 -7.81 -3.81
C ARG A 20 -20.11 -6.64 -3.06
N GLY A 21 -19.84 -6.52 -1.76
CA GLY A 21 -20.34 -5.42 -0.94
C GLY A 21 -19.50 -4.15 -1.00
N VAL A 22 -18.34 -4.19 -1.68
CA VAL A 22 -17.41 -3.06 -1.71
C VAL A 22 -17.72 -2.11 -2.87
N ASP A 23 -17.91 -0.84 -2.54
CA ASP A 23 -17.96 0.24 -3.54
C ASP A 23 -16.53 0.73 -3.82
N ALA A 24 -15.92 0.21 -4.90
CA ALA A 24 -14.58 0.59 -5.36
C ALA A 24 -14.47 2.04 -5.89
N SER A 25 -15.59 2.76 -6.05
CA SER A 25 -15.59 4.16 -6.53
C SER A 25 -15.45 5.18 -5.41
N VAL A 26 -15.51 4.75 -4.15
CA VAL A 26 -15.51 5.63 -2.98
C VAL A 26 -14.16 5.56 -2.29
N ARG A 27 -13.56 6.70 -1.92
CA ARG A 27 -12.45 6.69 -0.97
C ARG A 27 -13.00 6.59 0.44
N ARG A 28 -12.39 5.75 1.28
CA ARG A 28 -12.74 5.62 2.69
C ARG A 28 -11.52 5.88 3.55
N SER A 29 -11.74 6.43 4.74
CA SER A 29 -10.67 6.45 5.73
C SER A 29 -10.49 5.06 6.33
N TYR A 30 -9.27 4.74 6.75
CA TYR A 30 -9.02 3.47 7.43
C TYR A 30 -9.78 3.31 8.74
N ARG A 31 -10.04 4.43 9.45
CA ARG A 31 -10.86 4.39 10.68
C ARG A 31 -12.28 3.90 10.40
N GLU A 32 -12.88 4.33 9.28
CA GLU A 32 -14.19 3.87 8.84
C GLU A 32 -14.16 2.40 8.40
N GLY A 33 -13.11 1.99 7.67
CA GLY A 33 -12.93 0.60 7.25
C GLY A 33 -12.80 -0.35 8.45
N PHE A 34 -11.95 0.00 9.41
CA PHE A 34 -11.64 -0.82 10.58
C PHE A 34 -12.64 -0.64 11.73
N ALA A 35 -13.63 0.26 11.57
CA ALA A 35 -14.57 0.64 12.62
C ALA A 35 -13.87 1.01 13.95
N LEU A 36 -12.74 1.73 13.88
CA LEU A 36 -11.95 2.17 15.05
C LEU A 36 -12.61 3.32 15.84
N GLY A 37 -13.93 3.49 15.69
CA GLY A 37 -14.71 4.58 16.29
C GLY A 37 -15.21 4.22 17.69
N GLY A 38 -14.45 4.60 18.72
CA GLY A 38 -14.86 4.53 20.12
C GLY A 38 -14.25 5.59 21.05
N GLY A 39 -13.42 6.50 20.55
CA GLY A 39 -12.82 7.57 21.35
C GLY A 39 -13.35 8.93 20.94
N SER A 40 -14.19 9.54 21.78
CA SER A 40 -14.55 10.95 21.71
C SER A 40 -13.31 11.80 22.04
N GLY A 41 -12.69 12.38 21.03
CA GLY A 41 -11.57 13.30 21.20
C GLY A 41 -11.29 14.00 19.90
N ALA A 42 -11.61 15.28 19.86
CA ALA A 42 -11.30 16.19 18.78
C ALA A 42 -9.77 16.28 18.62
N ASP A 43 -9.28 15.84 17.47
CA ASP A 43 -8.19 16.47 16.75
C ASP A 43 -8.27 15.99 15.29
N ASP A 44 -8.43 16.94 14.38
CA ASP A 44 -8.45 16.73 12.95
C ASP A 44 -7.10 16.18 12.48
N GLY A 45 -7.04 14.92 12.04
CA GLY A 45 -5.78 14.37 11.53
C GLY A 45 -5.78 12.87 11.33
N ASP A 46 -6.13 12.46 10.11
CA ASP A 46 -5.48 11.40 9.34
C ASP A 46 -5.39 9.96 9.93
N ALA A 47 -5.66 8.97 9.11
CA ALA A 47 -5.23 7.60 9.38
C ALA A 47 -3.68 7.50 9.41
N LEU A 48 -2.98 8.45 8.78
CA LEU A 48 -1.55 8.72 8.99
C LEU A 48 -1.21 9.21 10.42
N GLY A 49 -2.17 9.40 11.32
CA GLY A 49 -1.85 9.57 12.74
C GLY A 49 -1.08 8.37 13.32
N MET A 50 -1.30 7.16 12.77
CA MET A 50 -0.54 5.95 13.11
C MET A 50 0.70 5.72 12.25
N ILE A 51 0.75 6.28 11.03
CA ILE A 51 1.85 6.14 10.07
C ILE A 51 2.49 7.51 9.92
N PRO A 52 3.73 7.74 10.40
CA PRO A 52 4.28 9.10 10.47
C PRO A 52 4.18 9.86 9.14
N PRO A 53 4.18 11.20 9.16
CA PRO A 53 4.03 12.01 7.96
C PRO A 53 4.94 11.56 6.80
N GLU A 54 4.46 11.77 5.57
CA GLU A 54 5.19 11.44 4.36
C GLU A 54 6.54 12.16 4.34
N ARG A 55 7.61 11.38 4.19
CA ARG A 55 8.99 11.85 4.11
C ARG A 55 9.84 10.80 3.41
N ARG A 56 11.13 11.08 3.20
CA ARG A 56 12.11 10.05 2.82
C ARG A 56 12.77 9.43 4.07
N PRO A 57 13.23 8.17 3.99
CA PRO A 57 14.15 7.62 4.97
C PRO A 57 15.47 8.39 4.92
N THR A 58 16.03 8.71 6.09
CA THR A 58 17.36 9.32 6.16
C THR A 58 18.45 8.25 6.02
N GLU A 59 19.65 8.64 5.59
CA GLU A 59 20.78 7.68 5.51
C GLU A 59 21.15 7.12 6.89
N ASP A 60 20.98 7.91 7.96
CA ASP A 60 21.19 7.45 9.34
C ASP A 60 20.18 6.35 9.74
N GLU A 61 18.91 6.49 9.35
CA GLU A 61 17.88 5.48 9.60
C GLU A 61 18.16 4.20 8.82
N ILE A 62 18.54 4.31 7.54
CA ILE A 62 18.90 3.18 6.68
C ILE A 62 20.09 2.43 7.27
N THR A 63 21.12 3.16 7.70
CA THR A 63 22.33 2.60 8.31
C THR A 63 22.02 1.94 9.65
N SER A 64 21.24 2.61 10.52
CA SER A 64 20.85 2.09 11.83
C SER A 64 19.94 0.87 11.73
N ALA A 65 19.16 0.77 10.66
CA ALA A 65 18.33 -0.40 10.39
C ALA A 65 19.11 -1.56 9.73
N GLU A 66 20.39 -1.36 9.40
CA GLU A 66 21.25 -2.30 8.68
C GLU A 66 20.69 -2.68 7.30
N ILE A 67 20.02 -1.73 6.64
CA ILE A 67 19.38 -1.95 5.34
C ILE A 67 20.32 -1.48 4.23
N GLY A 68 20.70 -2.41 3.35
CA GLY A 68 21.47 -2.10 2.16
C GLY A 68 20.61 -1.61 0.99
N ARG A 69 21.26 -1.11 -0.06
CA ARG A 69 20.64 -0.91 -1.38
C ARG A 69 21.14 -1.97 -2.36
N ASP A 70 20.30 -2.35 -3.31
CA ASP A 70 20.72 -3.17 -4.43
C ASP A 70 21.36 -2.34 -5.57
N GLU A 71 21.77 -3.02 -6.64
CA GLU A 71 22.34 -2.40 -7.85
C GLU A 71 21.40 -1.38 -8.55
N ARG A 72 20.10 -1.42 -8.24
CA ARG A 72 19.07 -0.54 -8.79
C ARG A 72 18.78 0.63 -7.84
N GLY A 73 19.38 0.66 -6.66
CA GLY A 73 19.15 1.66 -5.61
C GLY A 73 17.90 1.40 -4.77
N LEU A 74 17.25 0.24 -4.89
CA LEU A 74 16.14 -0.16 -4.01
C LEU A 74 16.68 -0.60 -2.65
N LEU A 75 15.98 -0.25 -1.58
CA LEU A 75 16.27 -0.75 -0.24
C LEU A 75 16.00 -2.26 -0.16
N ASN A 76 16.95 -3.02 0.38
CA ASN A 76 16.83 -4.45 0.54
C ASN A 76 16.12 -4.78 1.86
N LEU A 77 14.79 -4.82 1.81
CA LEU A 77 14.00 -5.31 2.94
C LEU A 77 14.01 -6.85 2.93
N ASN A 78 14.43 -7.44 4.05
CA ASN A 78 14.37 -8.89 4.31
C ASN A 78 13.04 -9.28 4.95
N SER A 79 12.39 -8.35 5.66
CA SER A 79 11.08 -8.53 6.28
C SER A 79 10.31 -7.21 6.39
N TRP A 80 9.04 -7.26 6.80
CA TRP A 80 8.29 -6.03 7.12
C TRP A 80 8.80 -5.33 8.38
N GLU A 81 9.53 -6.03 9.25
CA GLU A 81 10.16 -5.44 10.44
C GLU A 81 11.21 -4.40 10.07
N ASP A 82 11.92 -4.60 8.96
CA ASP A 82 12.88 -3.63 8.42
C ASP A 82 12.19 -2.31 8.09
N TYR A 83 11.02 -2.39 7.46
CA TYR A 83 10.18 -1.22 7.20
C TYR A 83 9.67 -0.57 8.48
N TYR A 84 9.18 -1.37 9.43
CA TYR A 84 8.67 -0.83 10.69
C TYR A 84 9.76 -0.10 11.47
N ARG A 85 10.99 -0.60 11.48
CA ARG A 85 12.16 0.10 12.06
C ARG A 85 12.43 1.43 11.35
N LEU A 86 12.43 1.45 10.01
CA LEU A 86 12.61 2.70 9.24
C LEU A 86 11.52 3.74 9.52
N ARG A 87 10.27 3.30 9.73
CA ARG A 87 9.14 4.19 10.03
C ARG A 87 8.98 4.48 11.52
N GLY A 88 9.76 3.86 12.41
CA GLY A 88 9.54 3.97 13.86
C GLY A 88 8.18 3.42 14.30
N LEU A 89 7.69 2.37 13.64
CA LEU A 89 6.42 1.71 13.93
C LEU A 89 6.62 0.48 14.79
N SER A 90 5.69 0.25 15.74
CA SER A 90 5.63 -1.03 16.43
C SER A 90 5.01 -2.10 15.52
N PRO A 91 5.57 -3.32 15.44
CA PRO A 91 4.92 -4.46 14.76
C PRO A 91 3.53 -4.79 15.31
N SER A 92 3.24 -4.42 16.56
CA SER A 92 1.93 -4.61 17.19
C SER A 92 0.90 -3.54 16.80
N SER A 93 1.30 -2.53 16.02
CA SER A 93 0.40 -1.47 15.57
C SER A 93 -0.63 -2.03 14.57
N PRO A 94 -1.91 -1.64 14.65
CA PRO A 94 -2.89 -1.95 13.61
C PRO A 94 -2.46 -1.49 12.21
N ALA A 95 -1.58 -0.48 12.12
CA ALA A 95 -0.98 -0.04 10.87
C ALA A 95 -0.16 -1.15 10.19
N ALA A 96 0.43 -2.09 10.93
CA ALA A 96 1.19 -3.20 10.36
C ALA A 96 0.34 -4.06 9.41
N LEU A 97 -0.92 -4.33 9.78
CA LEU A 97 -1.87 -5.06 8.93
C LEU A 97 -2.17 -4.30 7.65
N LEU A 98 -2.35 -2.98 7.77
CA LEU A 98 -2.62 -2.10 6.63
C LEU A 98 -1.47 -2.07 5.64
N LEU A 99 -0.27 -1.89 6.17
CA LEU A 99 0.97 -1.79 5.41
C LEU A 99 1.30 -3.07 4.64
N THR A 100 0.66 -4.20 4.96
CA THR A 100 0.78 -5.45 4.18
C THR A 100 0.64 -5.20 2.67
N PHE A 101 -0.34 -4.39 2.24
CA PHE A 101 -0.59 -4.15 0.82
C PHE A 101 0.52 -3.36 0.11
N PRO A 102 0.89 -2.13 0.54
CA PRO A 102 2.01 -1.41 -0.07
C PRO A 102 3.35 -2.14 0.09
N LEU A 103 3.59 -2.84 1.21
CA LEU A 103 4.84 -3.59 1.41
C LEU A 103 4.93 -4.81 0.49
N THR A 104 3.82 -5.48 0.23
CA THR A 104 3.76 -6.57 -0.77
C THR A 104 4.06 -6.05 -2.17
N LEU A 105 3.52 -4.87 -2.52
CA LEU A 105 3.81 -4.22 -3.79
C LEU A 105 5.29 -3.84 -3.91
N TYR A 106 5.89 -3.28 -2.86
CA TYR A 106 7.31 -3.00 -2.83
C TYR A 106 8.16 -4.27 -2.95
N TYR A 107 7.81 -5.32 -2.21
CA TYR A 107 8.49 -6.61 -2.29
C TYR A 107 8.45 -7.18 -3.72
N ALA A 108 7.32 -7.06 -4.42
CA ALA A 108 7.21 -7.46 -5.82
C ALA A 108 8.15 -6.65 -6.73
N ILE A 109 8.28 -5.33 -6.50
CA ILE A 109 9.22 -4.46 -7.22
C ILE A 109 10.67 -4.87 -6.93
N GLN A 110 11.03 -5.06 -5.66
CA GLN A 110 12.38 -5.49 -5.24
C GLN A 110 12.74 -6.84 -5.87
N ARG A 111 11.83 -7.82 -5.81
CA ARG A 111 12.08 -9.20 -6.23
C ARG A 111 12.01 -9.42 -7.73
N TYR A 112 11.06 -8.80 -8.42
CA TYR A 112 10.75 -9.06 -9.83
C TYR A 112 10.94 -7.85 -10.74
N GLY A 113 11.19 -6.67 -10.18
CA GLY A 113 11.32 -5.42 -10.92
C GLY A 113 12.68 -5.19 -11.59
N ALA A 114 13.57 -6.18 -11.68
CA ALA A 114 14.92 -6.00 -12.24
C ALA A 114 14.89 -5.37 -13.65
N VAL A 115 14.16 -5.97 -14.57
CA VAL A 115 14.03 -5.44 -15.94
C VAL A 115 13.18 -4.16 -15.98
N PRO A 116 11.96 -4.11 -15.39
CA PRO A 116 11.12 -2.91 -15.44
C PRO A 116 11.78 -1.65 -14.84
N VAL A 117 12.49 -1.78 -13.71
CA VAL A 117 13.18 -0.65 -13.04
C VAL A 117 14.33 -0.15 -13.91
N THR A 118 15.18 -1.04 -14.41
CA THR A 118 16.31 -0.65 -15.28
C THR A 118 15.81 0.04 -16.55
N VAL A 119 14.79 -0.51 -17.21
CA VAL A 119 14.19 0.09 -18.40
C VAL A 119 13.54 1.44 -18.08
N SER A 120 12.87 1.57 -16.94
CA SER A 120 12.28 2.83 -16.47
C SER A 120 13.36 3.91 -16.33
N LYS A 121 14.46 3.60 -15.64
CA LYS A 121 15.58 4.53 -15.42
C LYS A 121 16.28 4.90 -16.73
N MET A 122 16.62 3.93 -17.57
CA MET A 122 17.31 4.17 -18.84
C MET A 122 16.51 5.04 -19.81
N LEU A 123 15.18 4.88 -19.82
CA LEU A 123 14.30 5.63 -20.72
C LEU A 123 13.70 6.89 -20.08
N GLY A 124 14.01 7.18 -18.81
CA GLY A 124 13.44 8.31 -18.07
C GLY A 124 11.90 8.28 -17.96
N ARG A 125 11.30 7.08 -17.99
CA ARG A 125 9.83 6.89 -17.99
C ARG A 125 9.36 6.19 -16.72
N SER A 126 8.11 6.40 -16.32
CA SER A 126 7.53 5.71 -15.17
C SER A 126 7.47 4.19 -15.38
N MET A 127 7.86 3.42 -14.35
CA MET A 127 7.58 1.99 -14.27
C MET A 127 6.10 1.80 -13.96
N ARG A 128 5.38 1.08 -14.82
CA ARG A 128 3.94 0.82 -14.65
C ARG A 128 3.71 -0.49 -13.92
N VAL A 129 2.88 -0.48 -12.89
CA VAL A 129 2.42 -1.67 -12.19
C VAL A 129 0.90 -1.72 -12.23
N HIS A 130 0.36 -2.82 -12.73
CA HIS A 130 -1.08 -3.03 -12.84
C HIS A 130 -1.51 -3.94 -11.68
N CYS A 131 -2.22 -3.37 -10.70
CA CYS A 131 -2.74 -4.09 -9.56
C CYS A 131 -4.12 -4.65 -9.92
N VAL A 132 -4.24 -5.98 -10.04
CA VAL A 132 -5.47 -6.66 -10.46
C VAL A 132 -6.14 -7.31 -9.26
N GLY A 133 -7.48 -7.24 -9.19
CA GLY A 133 -8.24 -7.87 -8.11
C GLY A 133 -8.09 -7.14 -6.77
N ILE A 134 -7.96 -5.81 -6.85
CA ILE A 134 -7.66 -4.90 -5.75
C ILE A 134 -8.89 -4.04 -5.40
N GLU A 135 -10.09 -4.58 -5.64
CA GLU A 135 -11.36 -3.85 -5.51
C GLU A 135 -11.53 -3.26 -4.11
N LYS A 136 -11.06 -4.01 -3.10
CA LYS A 136 -11.13 -3.64 -1.70
C LYS A 136 -10.15 -2.52 -1.38
N GLU A 137 -8.90 -2.70 -1.74
CA GLU A 137 -7.83 -1.78 -1.38
C GLU A 137 -7.92 -0.47 -2.17
N THR A 138 -8.72 -0.42 -3.26
CA THR A 138 -9.05 0.84 -3.94
C THR A 138 -9.77 1.86 -3.06
N ASN A 139 -10.41 1.44 -1.96
CA ASN A 139 -10.95 2.38 -1.00
C ASN A 139 -9.85 3.19 -0.28
N PHE A 140 -8.61 2.71 -0.29
CA PHE A 140 -7.51 3.24 0.52
C PHE A 140 -6.25 3.59 -0.29
N LEU A 141 -6.44 4.22 -1.45
CA LEU A 141 -5.36 4.58 -2.38
C LEU A 141 -4.22 5.36 -1.72
N ASP A 142 -4.51 6.19 -0.71
CA ASP A 142 -3.51 7.03 -0.05
C ASP A 142 -2.43 6.21 0.67
N LEU A 143 -2.70 4.95 1.07
CA LEU A 143 -1.69 4.07 1.68
C LEU A 143 -0.62 3.63 0.67
N PHE A 144 -0.96 3.54 -0.61
CA PHE A 144 -0.01 3.14 -1.64
C PHE A 144 1.12 4.16 -1.83
N LYS A 145 0.98 5.38 -1.28
CA LYS A 145 2.08 6.35 -1.19
C LYS A 145 3.26 5.85 -0.35
N GLU A 146 3.04 4.93 0.59
CA GLU A 146 4.10 4.33 1.40
C GLU A 146 5.10 3.52 0.56
N VAL A 147 4.72 3.10 -0.66
CA VAL A 147 5.69 2.54 -1.61
C VAL A 147 6.74 3.59 -1.98
N GLY A 148 6.34 4.85 -2.15
CA GLY A 148 7.22 5.98 -2.45
C GLY A 148 8.29 6.21 -1.40
N PHE A 149 8.00 5.96 -0.12
CA PHE A 149 8.98 6.03 0.98
C PHE A 149 10.19 5.09 0.73
N LEU A 150 9.96 3.95 0.07
CA LEU A 150 10.96 2.91 -0.15
C LEU A 150 11.64 2.96 -1.52
N LEU A 151 11.14 3.79 -2.44
CA LEU A 151 11.67 3.91 -3.80
C LEU A 151 12.82 4.93 -3.85
N PRO A 152 13.85 4.70 -4.68
CA PRO A 152 14.89 5.68 -4.94
C PRO A 152 14.32 6.91 -5.66
N GLU A 153 14.98 8.06 -5.50
CA GLU A 153 14.47 9.35 -6.00
C GLU A 153 14.26 9.41 -7.51
N ASP A 154 15.09 8.67 -8.24
CA ASP A 154 15.12 8.63 -9.70
C ASP A 154 14.12 7.62 -10.30
N LEU A 155 13.39 6.87 -9.48
CA LEU A 155 12.41 5.89 -9.92
C LEU A 155 10.98 6.41 -9.75
N LYS A 156 10.32 6.64 -10.88
CA LYS A 156 8.88 6.97 -10.92
C LYS A 156 8.07 5.70 -11.11
N VAL A 157 7.06 5.49 -10.28
CA VAL A 157 6.15 4.34 -10.37
C VAL A 157 4.73 4.83 -10.60
N GLU A 158 4.07 4.25 -11.59
CA GLU A 158 2.66 4.49 -11.90
C GLU A 158 1.86 3.24 -11.56
N LEU A 159 0.89 3.39 -10.65
CA LEU A 159 0.02 2.30 -10.22
C LEU A 159 -1.32 2.41 -10.93
N THR A 160 -1.68 1.38 -11.69
CA THR A 160 -3.00 1.24 -12.32
C THR A 160 -3.79 0.18 -11.58
N PHE A 161 -4.88 0.59 -10.92
CA PHE A 161 -5.78 -0.32 -10.20
C PHE A 161 -6.84 -0.83 -11.17
N VAL A 162 -6.85 -2.13 -11.40
CA VAL A 162 -7.77 -2.81 -12.33
C VAL A 162 -8.87 -3.50 -11.53
N VAL A 163 -10.07 -2.94 -11.62
CA VAL A 163 -11.29 -3.41 -10.95
C VAL A 163 -12.18 -4.13 -11.96
N ARG A 164 -12.79 -5.25 -11.57
CA ARG A 164 -13.75 -5.93 -12.44
C ARG A 164 -15.01 -5.08 -12.66
N GLY A 165 -15.49 -5.03 -13.90
CA GLY A 165 -16.67 -4.23 -14.25
C GLY A 165 -17.96 -4.64 -13.51
N ASP A 166 -18.12 -5.92 -13.17
CA ASP A 166 -19.25 -6.43 -12.40
C ASP A 166 -19.18 -6.07 -10.90
N MET A 167 -18.05 -5.53 -10.44
CA MET A 167 -17.83 -5.02 -9.10
C MET A 167 -17.94 -3.49 -9.02
N LEU A 168 -18.00 -2.82 -10.18
CA LEU A 168 -18.29 -1.39 -10.22
C LEU A 168 -19.74 -1.15 -9.83
N PRO A 169 -20.02 -0.12 -9.00
CA PRO A 169 -21.39 0.33 -8.76
C PRO A 169 -22.11 0.66 -10.08
N PRO A 170 -23.44 0.52 -10.16
CA PRO A 170 -24.20 0.85 -11.37
C PRO A 170 -23.91 2.26 -11.91
N LYS A 171 -23.70 3.25 -11.04
CA LYS A 171 -23.31 4.64 -11.40
C LYS A 171 -21.98 4.76 -12.18
N CYS A 172 -21.13 3.73 -12.12
CA CYS A 172 -19.81 3.68 -12.75
C CYS A 172 -19.79 2.78 -13.98
N ARG A 173 -20.89 2.09 -14.31
CA ARG A 173 -21.01 1.26 -15.51
C ARG A 173 -21.54 2.17 -16.62
N ALA A 174 -20.70 2.40 -17.64
CA ALA A 174 -21.09 3.13 -18.86
C ALA A 174 -21.99 2.27 -19.75
#